data_AF-A0A1M5NGM8-F1
#
_entry.id   AF-A0A1M5NGM8-F1
#
_cell.length_a   1.000
_cell.length_b   1.000
_cell.length_c   1.000
_cell.angle_alpha   90.00
_cell.angle_beta   90.00
_cell.angle_gamma   90.00
#
_symmetry.space_group_name_H-M   'P 1'
#
loop_
_entity.id
_entity.type
_entity.pdbx_description
1 polymer ?
#
loop_
_entity_poly.entity_id
_entity_poly.type
_entity_poly.pdbx_seq_one_letter_code
_entity_poly.pdbx_strand_id
1 'polypeptide(L)' 'MYKIDFSKKAQKKLDKLSDVTADPILFAIGSLSRNPRPKGYKKLKGRKGYRIRVGD' A
#
# COMPACT_ATOMS: atom_id res chain seq x y z
N MET A 1 -1.30 3.05 -16.57
CA MET A 1 -0.40 2.63 -15.48
C MET A 1 0.00 3.86 -14.68
N TYR A 2 -0.04 3.77 -13.36
CA TYR A 2 0.37 4.82 -12.44
C TYR A 2 1.76 4.52 -11.91
N LYS A 3 2.55 5.58 -11.73
CA LYS A 3 3.83 5.50 -11.02
C LYS A 3 3.58 5.40 -9.52
N ILE A 4 4.31 4.52 -8.85
CA ILE A 4 4.28 4.36 -7.40
C ILE A 4 5.54 5.00 -6.85
N ASP A 5 5.37 5.95 -5.93
CA ASP A 5 6.47 6.57 -5.21
C ASP A 5 6.27 6.37 -3.70
N PHE A 6 7.34 6.01 -3.01
CA PHE A 6 7.34 5.82 -1.57
C PHE A 6 7.92 7.03 -0.86
N SER A 7 7.31 7.42 0.26
CA SER A 7 7.96 8.34 1.19
C SER A 7 9.09 7.63 1.93
N LYS A 8 10.15 8.37 2.31
CA LYS A 8 11.26 7.83 3.14
C LYS A 8 10.76 7.13 4.42
N LYS A 9 9.67 7.63 5.02
CA LYS A 9 9.06 7.04 6.21
C LYS A 9 8.35 5.72 5.92
N ALA A 10 7.73 5.59 4.74
CA ALA A 10 7.07 4.35 4.31
C ALA A 10 8.10 3.26 4.02
N GLN A 11 9.19 3.61 3.32
CA GLN A 11 10.29 2.68 3.03
C GLN A 11 10.91 2.12 4.31
N LYS A 12 11.31 2.99 5.25
CA LYS A 12 11.83 2.56 6.56
C LYS A 12 10.89 1.66 7.38
N LYS A 13 9.57 1.74 7.14
CA LYS A 13 8.60 0.86 7.80
C LYS A 13 8.52 -0.49 7.10
N LEU A 14 8.59 -0.49 5.77
CA LEU A 14 8.61 -1.70 4.96
C LEU A 14 9.89 -2.52 5.25
N ASP A 15 11.04 -1.85 5.33
CA ASP A 15 12.35 -2.47 5.62
C ASP A 15 12.42 -3.17 6.99
N LYS A 16 11.48 -2.89 7.90
CA LYS A 16 11.39 -3.50 9.24
C LYS A 16 10.48 -4.73 9.28
N LEU A 17 9.72 -4.99 8.23
CA LEU A 17 8.84 -6.14 8.15
C LEU A 17 9.66 -7.36 7.70
N SER A 18 9.28 -8.55 8.18
CA SER A 18 9.79 -9.80 7.61
C SER A 18 9.23 -10.01 6.21
N ASP A 19 9.95 -10.76 5.38
CA ASP A 19 9.56 -11.04 3.99
C ASP A 19 8.15 -11.63 3.90
N VAL A 20 7.80 -12.55 4.81
CA VAL A 20 6.46 -13.17 4.91
C VAL A 20 5.33 -12.13 5.02
N THR A 21 5.61 -10.99 5.65
CA THR A 21 4.63 -9.89 5.78
C THR A 21 4.80 -8.85 4.67
N ALA A 22 6.04 -8.58 4.25
CA ALA A 22 6.36 -7.55 3.26
C ALA A 22 5.91 -7.94 1.84
N ASP A 23 6.08 -9.21 1.45
CA ASP A 23 5.75 -9.71 0.12
C ASP A 23 4.29 -9.50 -0.29
N PRO A 24 3.28 -9.89 0.52
CA PRO A 24 1.89 -9.64 0.15
C PRO A 24 1.57 -8.14 0.08
N ILE A 25 2.21 -7.32 0.92
CA ILE A 25 2.05 -5.85 0.90
C ILE A 25 2.63 -5.27 -0.40
N LEU A 26 3.84 -5.68 -0.79
CA LEU A 26 4.50 -5.24 -2.02
C LEU A 26 3.69 -5.64 -3.26
N PHE A 27 3.16 -6.86 -3.29
CA PHE A 27 2.28 -7.32 -4.37
C PHE A 27 1.00 -6.47 -4.48
N ALA A 28 0.36 -6.19 -3.35
CA ALA A 28 -0.82 -5.33 -3.31
C ALA A 28 -0.52 -3.90 -3.77
N ILE A 29 0.61 -3.33 -3.33
CA ILE A 29 1.05 -1.99 -3.75
C ILE A 29 1.34 -1.97 -5.26
N GLY A 30 2.07 -2.96 -5.79
CA GLY A 30 2.36 -3.07 -7.21
C GLY A 30 1.08 -3.12 -8.06
N SER A 31 0.04 -3.79 -7.57
CA SER A 31 -1.28 -3.85 -8.23
C SER A 31 -1.99 -2.49 -8.30
N LEU A 32 -1.69 -1.55 -7.40
CA LEU A 32 -2.23 -0.18 -7.44
C LEU A 32 -1.77 0.60 -8.68
N SER A 33 -0.66 0.23 -9.29
CA SER A 33 -0.20 0.84 -10.56
C SER A 33 -1.21 0.63 -11.70
N ARG A 34 -1.95 -0.49 -11.67
CA ARG A 34 -2.98 -0.81 -12.68
C ARG A 34 -4.37 -0.40 -12.21
N ASN A 35 -4.70 -0.68 -10.95
CA ASN A 35 -5.96 -0.30 -10.34
C ASN A 35 -5.73 0.44 -9.02
N PRO A 36 -5.66 1.78 -9.02
CA PRO A 36 -5.34 2.56 -7.82
C PRO A 36 -6.44 2.52 -6.75
N ARG A 37 -7.64 2.00 -7.07
CA ARG A 37 -8.80 1.94 -6.17
C ARG A 37 -9.43 0.54 -6.20
N PRO A 38 -8.73 -0.49 -5.71
CA PRO A 38 -9.23 -1.86 -5.71
C PRO A 38 -10.40 -2.02 -4.75
N LYS A 39 -11.33 -2.94 -5.05
CA LYS A 39 -12.52 -3.19 -4.22
C LYS A 39 -12.14 -3.41 -2.75
N GLY A 40 -12.83 -2.72 -1.84
CA GLY A 40 -12.52 -2.72 -0.40
C GLY A 40 -11.62 -1.58 0.07
N TYR A 41 -11.15 -0.70 -0.83
CA TYR A 41 -10.50 0.55 -0.44
C TYR A 41 -11.44 1.43 0.41
N LYS A 42 -10.90 2.08 1.44
CA LYS A 42 -11.66 3.04 2.27
C LYS A 42 -11.01 4.41 2.20
N LYS A 43 -11.81 5.44 1.94
CA LYS A 43 -11.38 6.84 2.04
C LYS A 43 -11.15 7.21 3.50
N LEU A 44 -10.03 7.88 3.79
CA LEU A 44 -9.73 8.33 5.14
C LEU A 44 -10.62 9.51 5.52
N LYS A 45 -11.07 9.56 6.78
CA LYS A 45 -11.76 10.72 7.36
C LYS A 45 -10.71 11.64 8.00
N GLY A 46 -10.90 12.96 7.89
CA GLY A 46 -10.01 13.97 8.51
C GLY A 46 -8.67 14.22 7.78
N ARG A 47 -8.33 13.45 6.74
CA ARG A 47 -7.17 13.72 5.89
C ARG A 47 -7.35 13.20 4.47
N LYS A 48 -6.66 13.82 3.52
CA LYS A 48 -6.62 13.34 2.12
C LYS A 48 -5.86 12.01 2.08
N GLY A 49 -6.49 10.97 1.55
CA GLY A 49 -5.88 9.66 1.36
C GLY A 49 -6.87 8.50 1.37
N TYR A 50 -6.37 7.33 0.99
CA TYR A 50 -7.12 6.08 0.97
C TYR A 50 -6.31 5.00 1.71
N ARG A 51 -7.01 3.96 2.18
CA ARG A 51 -6.42 2.79 2.81
C ARG A 51 -6.90 1.52 2.11
N ILE A 52 -5.97 0.61 1.86
CA ILE A 52 -6.22 -0.80 1.56
C ILE A 52 -5.76 -1.64 2.77
N ARG A 53 -6.41 -2.78 3.01
CA ARG A 53 -5.97 -3.77 4.02
C ARG A 53 -5.40 -4.97 3.26
N VAL A 54 -4.27 -5.49 3.74
CA VAL A 54 -3.58 -6.65 3.20
C VAL A 54 -3.31 -7.57 4.38
N GLY A 55 -3.65 -8.85 4.27
CA GLY A 55 -3.72 -9.77 5.41
C GLY A 55 -5.01 -9.60 6.23
N ASP A 56 -5.08 -10.32 7.34
CA ASP A 56 -6.25 -10.39 8.22
C ASP A 56 -6.35 -9.24 9.23
#